data_AF-A0A944C202-F1
#
_entry.id   AF-A0A944C202-F1
#
_cell.length_a   1.000
_cell.length_b   1.000
_cell.length_c   1.000
_cell.angle_alpha   90.00
_cell.angle_beta   90.00
_cell.angle_gamma   90.00
#
_symmetry.space_group_name_H-M   'P 1'
#
loop_
_entity.id
_entity.type
_entity.pdbx_description
1 polymer ?
#
loop_
_entity_poly.entity_id
_entity_poly.type
_entity_poly.pdbx_seq_one_letter_code
_entity_poly.pdbx_strand_id
1 'polypeptide(L)' 'MSRQKIIITLSLKDQKFLEQLLSKGTAPARTIRRAQILLNSNRKGKKQYTTEELADLLSTKKQTVSRVLKEY' A
#
# COMPACT_ATOMS: atom_id res chain seq x y z
N MET A 1 -20.57 2.16 -11.46
CA MET A 1 -19.51 1.41 -10.74
C MET A 1 -18.74 2.37 -9.84
N SER A 2 -19.04 2.35 -8.53
CA SER A 2 -18.53 3.33 -7.56
C SER A 2 -17.01 3.17 -7.37
N ARG A 3 -16.23 4.24 -7.60
CA ARG A 3 -14.79 4.28 -7.32
C ARG A 3 -14.59 4.30 -5.81
N GLN A 4 -14.62 3.12 -5.20
CA GLN A 4 -14.40 2.97 -3.76
C GLN A 4 -12.99 3.45 -3.42
N LYS A 5 -12.91 4.60 -2.73
CA LYS A 5 -11.68 5.08 -2.09
C LYS A 5 -11.40 4.14 -0.92
N ILE A 6 -10.42 3.25 -1.08
CA ILE A 6 -10.02 2.37 0.02
C ILE A 6 -9.14 3.20 0.93
N ILE A 7 -9.66 3.44 2.14
CA ILE A 7 -8.98 4.18 3.18
C ILE A 7 -8.60 3.16 4.25
N ILE A 8 -7.38 2.61 4.17
CA ILE A 8 -6.88 1.81 5.30
C ILE A 8 -6.29 2.77 6.32
N THR A 9 -6.65 2.57 7.58
CA THR A 9 -6.02 3.28 8.69
C THR A 9 -4.98 2.36 9.29
N LEU A 10 -3.71 2.55 8.93
CA LEU A 10 -2.61 1.82 9.56
C LEU A 10 -2.28 2.45 10.91
N SER A 11 -1.98 1.61 11.89
CA SER A 11 -1.45 2.08 13.17
C SER A 11 -0.03 2.63 12.98
N LEU A 12 0.40 3.51 13.89
CA LEU A 12 1.77 4.05 13.89
C LEU A 12 2.83 2.94 14.00
N LYS A 13 2.50 1.83 14.69
CA LYS A 13 3.37 0.65 14.79
C LYS A 13 3.52 -0.04 13.44
N ASP A 14 2.41 -0.26 12.73
CA ASP A 14 2.42 -0.94 11.43
C ASP A 14 3.11 -0.08 10.37
N GLN A 15 2.87 1.24 10.39
CA GLN A 15 3.58 2.16 9.52
C GLN A 15 5.09 2.08 9.72
N LYS A 16 5.57 2.18 10.96
CA LYS A 16 7.00 2.07 11.27
C LYS A 16 7.57 0.71 10.87
N PHE A 17 6.82 -0.36 11.07
CA PHE A 17 7.24 -1.70 10.68
C PHE A 17 7.41 -1.81 9.16
N LEU A 18 6.45 -1.31 8.38
CA LEU A 18 6.51 -1.31 6.93
C LEU A 18 7.65 -0.42 6.41
N GLU A 19 7.86 0.76 7.00
CA GLU A 19 8.98 1.65 6.67
C GLU A 19 10.34 0.98 6.95
N GLN A 20 10.47 0.32 8.10
CA GLN A 20 11.68 -0.45 8.43
C GLN A 20 11.89 -1.62 7.47
N LEU A 21 10.81 -2.30 7.06
CA LEU A 21 10.88 -3.40 6.11
C LEU A 21 11.35 -2.93 4.72
N LEU A 22 10.91 -1.75 4.29
CA LEU A 22 11.41 -1.11 3.07
C LEU A 22 12.86 -0.65 3.21
N SER A 23 13.22 -0.06 4.36
CA SER A 23 14.57 0.45 4.63
C SER A 23 15.62 -0.67 4.69
N LYS A 24 15.27 -1.83 5.27
CA LYS A 24 16.19 -2.97 5.37
C LYS A 24 16.45 -3.66 4.03
N GLY A 25 15.48 -3.65 3.10
CA GLY A 25 15.64 -4.21 1.75
C GLY A 25 15.86 -5.73 1.68
N THR A 26 15.88 -6.45 2.81
CA THR A 26 16.13 -7.91 2.86
C THR A 26 14.90 -8.76 2.63
N ALA A 27 13.72 -8.14 2.51
CA ALA A 27 12.47 -8.84 2.30
C ALA A 27 12.30 -9.26 0.81
N PRO A 28 11.54 -10.34 0.54
CA PRO A 28 11.20 -10.71 -0.84
C PRO A 28 10.53 -9.55 -1.59
N ALA A 29 10.79 -9.44 -2.90
CA ALA A 29 10.22 -8.39 -3.74
C ALA A 29 8.68 -8.27 -3.62
N ARG A 30 7.99 -9.42 -3.45
CA ARG A 30 6.54 -9.46 -3.20
C ARG A 30 6.14 -8.75 -1.91
N THR A 31 6.93 -8.93 -0.84
CA THR A 31 6.69 -8.32 0.48
C THR A 31 6.98 -6.83 0.46
N ILE A 32 8.08 -6.42 -0.18
CA ILE A 32 8.43 -5.00 -0.40
C ILE A 32 7.29 -4.30 -1.14
N ARG A 33 6.79 -4.91 -2.21
CA ARG A 33 5.71 -4.34 -3.01
C ARG A 33 4.40 -4.23 -2.23
N ARG A 34 4.05 -5.25 -1.43
CA ARG A 34 2.89 -5.21 -0.51
C ARG A 34 3.04 -4.09 0.52
N ALA A 35 4.21 -3.92 1.10
CA ALA A 35 4.50 -2.86 2.05
C ALA A 35 4.37 -1.46 1.41
N GLN A 36 4.84 -1.28 0.18
CA GLN A 36 4.66 -0.04 -0.58
C GLN A 36 3.18 0.25 -0.85
N ILE A 37 2.39 -0.76 -1.24
CA ILE A 37 0.94 -0.60 -1.45
C ILE A 37 0.28 -0.13 -0.15
N LEU A 38 0.54 -0.80 0.97
CA LEU A 38 -0.05 -0.49 2.27
C LEU A 38 0.34 0.91 2.77
N LEU A 39 1.62 1.29 2.66
CA LEU A 39 2.10 2.61 3.08
C LEU A 39 1.48 3.75 2.27
N ASN A 40 1.41 3.61 0.94
CA ASN A 40 0.81 4.64 0.09
C ASN A 40 -0.73 4.66 0.17
N SER A 41 -1.36 3.57 0.62
CA SER A 41 -2.81 3.49 0.87
C SER A 41 -3.22 4.00 2.26
N ASN A 42 -2.25 4.32 3.12
CA ASN A 42 -2.51 4.77 4.48
C ASN A 42 -3.19 6.16 4.48
N ARG A 43 -4.33 6.27 5.16
CA ARG A 43 -5.09 7.53 5.32
C ARG A 43 -4.25 8.69 5.87
N LYS A 44 -3.24 8.40 6.70
CA LYS A 44 -2.34 9.40 7.32
C LYS A 44 -1.22 9.89 6.39
N GLY A 45 -1.08 9.32 5.20
CA GLY A 45 -0.13 9.81 4.21
C GLY A 45 -0.48 11.22 3.73
N LYS A 46 0.53 12.05 3.43
CA LYS A 46 0.36 13.43 2.92
C LYS A 46 -0.46 13.52 1.63
N LYS A 47 -0.66 12.40 0.91
CA LYS A 47 -1.46 12.30 -0.32
C LYS A 47 -2.33 11.05 -0.26
N GLN A 48 -3.60 11.20 -0.60
CA GLN A 48 -4.54 10.08 -0.78
C GLN A 48 -4.53 9.70 -2.24
N TYR A 49 -4.16 8.46 -2.53
CA TYR A 49 -4.18 7.91 -3.88
C TYR A 49 -5.38 6.99 -4.07
N THR A 50 -5.96 7.01 -5.27
CA THR A 50 -6.91 5.99 -5.69
C THR A 50 -6.19 4.69 -6.04
N THR A 51 -6.93 3.57 -6.10
CA THR A 51 -6.36 2.26 -6.47
C THR A 51 -5.75 2.25 -7.87
N GLU A 52 -6.21 3.12 -8.77
CA GLU A 52 -5.68 3.30 -10.12
C GLU A 52 -4.36 4.08 -10.07
N GLU A 53 -4.32 5.21 -9.38
CA GLU A 53 -3.08 5.99 -9.21
C GLU A 53 -1.98 5.21 -8.47
N LEU A 54 -2.36 4.40 -7.46
CA LEU A 54 -1.42 3.48 -6.80
C LEU A 54 -0.89 2.40 -7.75
N ALA A 55 -1.78 1.90 -8.61
CA ALA A 55 -1.41 0.88 -9.59
C ALA A 55 -0.40 1.45 -10.58
N ASP A 56 -0.64 2.65 -11.10
CA ASP A 56 0.29 3.36 -11.98
C ASP A 56 1.62 3.69 -11.29
N LEU A 57 1.58 4.25 -10.08
CA LEU A 57 2.77 4.63 -9.31
C LEU A 57 3.67 3.43 -8.99
N LEU A 58 3.08 2.27 -8.71
CA LEU A 58 3.80 1.04 -8.38
C LEU A 58 4.00 0.11 -9.60
N SER A 59 3.60 0.57 -10.79
CA SER A 59 3.56 -0.22 -12.04
C SER A 59 2.95 -1.62 -11.82
N THR A 60 1.89 -1.68 -11.02
CA THR A 60 1.13 -2.89 -10.67
C THR A 60 -0.23 -2.91 -11.36
N LYS A 61 -0.89 -4.07 -11.38
CA LYS A 61 -2.30 -4.12 -11.75
C LYS A 61 -3.17 -3.67 -10.57
N LYS A 62 -4.26 -2.94 -10.86
CA LYS A 62 -5.30 -2.57 -9.89
C LYS A 62 -5.81 -3.78 -9.08
N GLN A 63 -5.95 -4.94 -9.71
CA GLN A 63 -6.33 -6.18 -9.01
C GLN A 63 -5.33 -6.57 -7.91
N THR A 64 -4.03 -6.36 -8.13
CA THR A 64 -3.00 -6.64 -7.12
C THR A 64 -3.16 -5.71 -5.94
N VAL A 65 -3.37 -4.42 -6.19
CA VAL A 65 -3.65 -3.41 -5.15
C VAL A 65 -4.91 -3.82 -4.38
N SER A 66 -6.05 -4.03 -5.04
CA SER A 66 -7.30 -4.45 -4.39
C SER A 66 -7.17 -5.75 -3.60
N ARG A 67 -6.40 -6.72 -4.07
CA ARG A 67 -6.18 -7.98 -3.36
C ARG A 67 -5.38 -7.79 -2.09
N VAL A 68 -4.31 -6.99 -2.13
CA VAL A 68 -3.50 -6.67 -0.94
C VAL A 68 -4.34 -5.91 0.08
N LEU A 69 -5.16 -4.97 -0.38
CA LEU A 69 -6.07 -4.19 0.47
C LEU A 69 -7.24 -5.00 1.05
N LYS A 70 -7.57 -6.15 0.47
CA LYS A 70 -8.61 -7.06 0.98
C LYS A 70 -8.03 -8.11 1.94
N GLU A 71 -6.75 -8.44 1.79
CA GLU A 71 -6.02 -9.36 2.66
C GLU A 71 -5.59 -8.70 4.00
N TYR A 72 -5.69 -7.37 4.11
CA TYR A 72 -5.33 -6.55 5.28
C TYR A 72 -6.50 -5.68 5.72
#